data_AF-U2WE80-F1
#
_entry.id   AF-U2WE80-F1
#
_cell.length_a   1.000
_cell.length_b   1.000
_cell.length_c   1.000
_cell.angle_alpha   90.00
_cell.angle_beta   90.00
_cell.angle_gamma   90.00
#
_symmetry.space_group_name_H-M   'P 1'
#
loop_
_entity.id
_entity.type
_entity.pdbx_description
1 polymer ?
#
loop_
_entity_poly.entity_id
_entity_poly.type
_entity_poly.pdbx_seq_one_letter_code
_entity_poly.pdbx_strand_id
1 'polypeptide(L)'
;SFLNKKVEVIYLPHSPLLKFNTPIYYNRVICHSVNEIEERRQWLAGQGISDVEFTLMENNISIGSGTGILIKPEDKVAEIEKFIKEIQGDLYLRPHPMMSNTMKWKNLSKKLNISFSDPMSETTEQFLSKIQIVIGRISGMHKEILDLGGSAYIVSPKVFTDNYDISSQNNAIIINSWEEAAERHNSYRI
;
A
#
# COMPACT_ATOMS: atom_id res chain seq x y z
N SER A 1 24.76 -12.07 -30.45
CA SER A 1 23.83 -11.00 -30.06
C SER A 1 23.55 -11.10 -28.57
N PHE A 2 23.23 -9.99 -27.91
CA PHE A 2 22.72 -9.98 -26.52
C PHE A 2 21.46 -10.88 -26.37
N LEU A 3 20.79 -11.16 -27.49
CA LEU A 3 19.59 -12.01 -27.64
C LEU A 3 19.83 -13.53 -27.50
N ASN A 4 21.07 -14.03 -27.43
CA ASN A 4 21.35 -15.47 -27.34
C ASN A 4 21.70 -15.97 -25.94
N LYS A 5 21.56 -15.15 -24.90
CA LYS A 5 21.60 -15.61 -23.52
C LYS A 5 20.18 -15.76 -23.01
N LYS A 6 19.87 -16.95 -22.52
CA LYS A 6 18.66 -17.28 -21.74
C LYS A 6 18.75 -16.52 -20.40
N VAL A 7 18.64 -15.19 -20.45
CA VAL A 7 18.63 -14.36 -19.24
C VAL A 7 17.21 -14.40 -18.72
N GLU A 8 16.98 -15.14 -17.65
CA GLU A 8 15.77 -15.02 -16.85
C GLU A 8 15.82 -13.66 -16.13
N VAL A 9 15.31 -12.62 -16.79
CA VAL A 9 15.13 -11.33 -16.13
C VAL A 9 13.82 -11.43 -15.33
N ILE A 10 13.97 -11.57 -14.02
CA ILE A 10 12.86 -11.62 -13.07
C ILE A 10 12.53 -10.19 -12.66
N TYR A 11 11.34 -9.71 -13.00
CA TYR A 11 10.85 -8.43 -12.50
C TYR A 11 10.13 -8.62 -11.17
N LEU A 12 10.68 -7.99 -10.13
CA LEU A 12 10.07 -7.87 -8.80
C LEU A 12 9.54 -6.44 -8.65
N PRO A 13 8.22 -6.22 -8.57
CA PRO A 13 7.66 -4.88 -8.51
C PRO A 13 7.78 -4.30 -7.10
N HIS A 14 8.87 -3.59 -6.84
CA HIS A 14 8.81 -2.45 -5.92
C HIS A 14 9.32 -1.21 -6.66
N SER A 15 8.50 -0.16 -6.70
CA SER A 15 8.88 1.21 -7.07
C SER A 15 8.83 1.57 -8.58
N PRO A 16 8.99 2.87 -8.91
CA PRO A 16 8.08 3.75 -9.66
C PRO A 16 8.23 3.63 -11.17
N LEU A 17 8.73 2.50 -11.69
CA LEU A 17 8.85 2.25 -13.13
C LEU A 17 7.48 2.12 -13.81
N LEU A 18 6.40 1.96 -13.02
CA LEU A 18 5.03 2.22 -13.47
C LEU A 18 4.81 3.65 -14.00
N LYS A 19 5.71 4.60 -13.71
CA LYS A 19 5.66 5.99 -14.24
C LYS A 19 6.34 6.14 -15.60
N PHE A 20 7.11 5.16 -16.03
CA PHE A 20 7.83 5.21 -17.31
C PHE A 20 7.32 4.09 -18.21
N ASN A 21 6.54 4.46 -19.22
CA ASN A 21 6.04 3.62 -20.32
C ASN A 21 7.18 3.09 -21.20
N THR A 22 8.26 2.56 -20.62
CA THR A 22 9.36 1.95 -21.34
C THR A 22 9.24 0.45 -21.19
N PRO A 23 8.93 -0.29 -22.27
CA PRO A 23 8.84 -1.75 -22.21
C PRO A 23 10.24 -2.32 -21.97
N ILE A 24 10.50 -2.72 -20.73
CA ILE A 24 11.64 -3.58 -20.41
C ILE A 24 11.18 -5.01 -20.68
N TYR A 25 11.89 -5.73 -21.55
CA TYR A 25 11.56 -7.11 -21.91
C TYR A 25 11.90 -8.06 -20.74
N TYR A 26 10.89 -8.82 -20.29
CA TYR A 26 11.02 -9.86 -19.26
C TYR A 26 10.34 -11.13 -19.76
N ASN A 27 10.95 -12.29 -19.54
CA ASN A 27 10.35 -13.59 -19.88
C ASN A 27 9.44 -14.12 -18.76
N ARG A 28 9.59 -13.59 -17.54
CA ARG A 28 8.80 -13.97 -16.36
C ARG A 28 8.52 -12.75 -15.48
N VAL A 29 7.28 -12.65 -15.00
CA VAL A 29 6.82 -11.62 -14.07
C VAL A 29 6.32 -12.28 -12.80
N ILE A 30 6.81 -11.82 -11.65
CA ILE A 30 6.26 -12.21 -10.35
C ILE A 30 5.17 -11.20 -9.99
N CYS A 31 3.96 -11.72 -9.71
CA CYS A 31 2.77 -10.94 -9.36
C CYS A 31 2.33 -11.27 -7.94
N HIS A 32 1.78 -10.29 -7.24
CA HIS A 32 1.30 -10.41 -5.86
C HIS A 32 -0.16 -10.89 -5.78
N SER A 33 -0.94 -10.71 -6.85
CA SER A 33 -2.34 -11.14 -6.91
C SER A 33 -2.72 -11.65 -8.31
N VAL A 34 -3.80 -12.44 -8.38
CA VAL A 34 -4.37 -12.90 -9.67
C VAL A 34 -4.88 -11.73 -10.50
N ASN A 35 -5.43 -10.69 -9.84
CA ASN A 35 -5.85 -9.47 -10.53
C ASN A 35 -4.66 -8.76 -11.18
N GLU A 36 -3.51 -8.67 -10.51
CA GLU A 36 -2.30 -8.10 -11.11
C GLU A 36 -1.83 -8.90 -12.33
N ILE A 37 -1.94 -10.22 -12.31
CA ILE A 37 -1.64 -11.07 -13.48
C ILE A 37 -2.54 -10.66 -14.66
N GLU A 38 -3.84 -10.50 -14.42
CA GLU A 38 -4.79 -10.16 -15.47
C GLU A 38 -4.57 -8.74 -16.01
N GLU A 39 -4.42 -7.74 -15.13
CA GLU A 39 -4.10 -6.35 -15.49
C GLU A 39 -2.87 -6.29 -16.42
N ARG A 40 -1.80 -6.99 -16.03
CA ARG A 40 -0.54 -6.98 -16.80
C ARG A 40 -0.64 -7.77 -18.09
N ARG A 41 -1.36 -8.90 -18.09
CA ARG A 41 -1.60 -9.69 -19.30
C ARG A 41 -2.35 -8.87 -20.34
N GLN A 42 -3.41 -8.17 -19.93
CA GLN A 42 -4.19 -7.30 -20.82
C GLN A 42 -3.33 -6.14 -21.36
N TRP A 43 -2.55 -5.50 -20.48
CA TRP A 43 -1.66 -4.41 -20.90
C TRP A 43 -0.59 -4.89 -21.91
N LEU A 44 0.10 -6.00 -21.63
CA LEU A 44 1.10 -6.59 -22.53
C LEU A 44 0.49 -7.03 -23.87
N ALA A 45 -0.71 -7.62 -23.85
CA ALA A 45 -1.44 -7.96 -25.07
C ALA A 45 -1.73 -6.71 -25.92
N GLY A 46 -2.11 -5.59 -25.28
CA GLY A 46 -2.26 -4.29 -25.94
C GLY A 46 -0.97 -3.72 -26.56
N GLN A 47 0.19 -4.20 -26.10
CA GLN A 47 1.51 -3.89 -26.69
C GLN A 47 1.98 -4.94 -27.72
N GLY A 48 1.17 -5.96 -28.00
CA GLY A 48 1.54 -7.06 -28.90
C GLY A 48 2.52 -8.09 -28.30
N ILE A 49 2.69 -8.09 -26.97
CA ILE A 49 3.55 -9.01 -26.22
C ILE A 49 2.68 -10.12 -25.62
N SER A 50 3.06 -11.39 -25.81
CA SER A 50 2.24 -12.54 -25.36
C SER A 50 3.04 -13.70 -24.75
N ASP A 51 4.36 -13.66 -24.87
CA ASP A 51 5.32 -14.69 -24.46
C ASP A 51 5.91 -14.44 -23.05
N VAL A 52 5.08 -13.96 -22.12
CA VAL A 52 5.48 -13.65 -20.74
C VAL A 52 4.85 -14.66 -19.78
N GLU A 53 5.69 -15.34 -19.01
CA GLU A 53 5.24 -16.21 -17.92
C GLU A 53 4.87 -15.35 -16.69
N PHE A 54 3.77 -15.69 -16.03
CA PHE A 54 3.36 -15.05 -14.78
C PHE A 54 3.43 -16.07 -13.65
N THR A 55 4.14 -15.71 -12.59
CA THR A 55 4.20 -16.51 -11.36
C THR A 55 3.52 -15.73 -10.26
N LEU A 56 2.51 -16.33 -9.62
CA LEU A 56 1.94 -15.76 -8.41
C LEU A 56 2.95 -15.96 -7.28
N MET A 57 3.32 -14.89 -6.59
CA MET A 57 4.07 -14.97 -5.35
C MET A 57 3.18 -15.63 -4.31
N GLU A 58 3.65 -16.71 -3.67
CA GLU A 58 2.95 -17.31 -2.54
C GLU A 58 2.90 -16.30 -1.39
N ASN A 59 1.78 -15.60 -1.27
CA ASN A 59 1.55 -14.65 -0.19
C ASN A 59 0.86 -15.40 0.97
N ASN A 60 1.66 -16.02 1.84
CA ASN A 60 1.17 -16.69 3.06
C ASN A 60 0.89 -15.69 4.20
N ILE A 61 0.62 -14.42 3.86
CA ILE A 61 0.37 -13.38 4.85
C ILE A 61 -1.06 -13.54 5.36
N SER A 62 -1.22 -13.93 6.63
CA SER A 62 -2.50 -13.83 7.31
C SER A 62 -2.78 -12.36 7.65
N ILE A 63 -3.91 -11.83 7.18
CA ILE A 63 -4.34 -10.48 7.55
C ILE A 63 -4.56 -10.39 9.07
N GLY A 64 -4.12 -9.28 9.68
CA GLY A 64 -4.31 -9.05 11.10
C GLY A 64 -5.66 -8.41 11.43
N SER A 65 -5.78 -7.87 12.64
CA SER A 65 -6.99 -7.17 13.15
C SER A 65 -6.75 -5.68 13.43
N GLY A 66 -5.52 -5.20 13.29
CA GLY A 66 -5.12 -3.83 13.62
C GLY A 66 -5.49 -2.80 12.56
N THR A 67 -5.24 -1.54 12.86
CA THR A 67 -5.39 -0.41 11.93
C THR A 67 -4.03 0.25 11.70
N GLY A 68 -3.60 0.27 10.44
CA GLY A 68 -2.34 0.86 10.00
C GLY A 68 -2.55 2.32 9.58
N ILE A 69 -1.86 3.24 10.22
CA ILE A 69 -1.94 4.68 9.95
C ILE A 69 -0.68 5.08 9.19
N LEU A 70 -0.85 5.39 7.90
CA LEU A 70 0.26 5.71 7.01
C LEU A 70 0.52 7.20 6.99
N ILE A 71 1.78 7.57 7.26
CA ILE A 71 2.19 8.97 7.32
C ILE A 71 3.06 9.33 6.12
N LYS A 72 2.74 10.46 5.49
CA LYS A 72 3.50 11.08 4.40
C LYS A 72 4.20 12.36 4.86
N PRO A 73 5.19 12.86 4.10
CA PRO A 73 5.90 14.10 4.41
C PRO A 73 5.00 15.33 4.61
N GLU A 74 3.87 15.39 3.90
CA GLU A 74 2.89 16.47 3.96
C GLU A 74 1.98 16.44 5.21
N ASP A 75 1.94 15.33 5.94
CA ASP A 75 1.07 15.19 7.10
C ASP A 75 1.59 15.96 8.31
N LYS A 76 0.67 16.58 9.06
CA LYS A 76 0.99 17.36 10.26
C LYS A 76 0.78 16.51 11.50
N VAL A 77 1.78 16.47 12.39
CA VAL A 77 1.72 15.72 13.66
C VAL A 77 0.44 16.03 14.46
N ALA A 78 0.02 17.31 14.52
CA ALA A 78 -1.16 17.72 15.27
C ALA A 78 -2.48 17.17 14.70
N GLU A 79 -2.58 17.07 13.38
CA GLU A 79 -3.75 16.53 12.66
C GLU A 79 -3.88 15.02 12.93
N ILE A 80 -2.76 14.30 12.79
CA ILE A 80 -2.68 12.87 13.07
C ILE A 80 -2.90 12.57 14.56
N GLU A 81 -2.39 13.41 15.47
CA GLU A 81 -2.64 13.28 16.90
C GLU A 81 -4.13 13.38 17.22
N LYS A 82 -4.83 14.34 16.61
CA LYS A 82 -6.28 14.51 16.79
C LYS A 82 -7.02 13.27 16.28
N PHE A 83 -6.71 12.84 15.05
CA PHE A 83 -7.29 11.64 14.44
C PHE A 83 -7.12 10.38 15.31
N ILE A 84 -5.90 10.09 15.78
CA ILE A 84 -5.63 8.89 16.60
C ILE A 84 -6.45 8.88 17.88
N LYS A 85 -6.68 10.04 18.50
CA LYS A 85 -7.49 10.14 19.73
C LYS A 85 -8.98 9.89 19.51
N GLU A 86 -9.45 9.98 18.27
CA GLU A 86 -10.85 9.81 17.89
C GLU A 86 -11.18 8.37 17.46
N ILE A 87 -10.19 7.51 17.24
CA ILE A 87 -10.38 6.12 16.81
C ILE A 87 -9.95 5.11 17.88
N GLN A 88 -10.60 3.95 17.91
CA GLN A 88 -10.33 2.88 18.88
C GLN A 88 -9.70 1.64 18.24
N GLY A 89 -8.87 0.92 19.00
CA GLY A 89 -8.33 -0.39 18.61
C GLY A 89 -6.81 -0.49 18.64
N ASP A 90 -6.29 -1.56 18.05
CA ASP A 90 -4.85 -1.78 17.90
C ASP A 90 -4.34 -0.93 16.74
N LEU A 91 -3.65 0.17 17.06
CA LEU A 91 -3.19 1.16 16.09
C LEU A 91 -1.68 1.03 15.85
N TYR A 92 -1.30 1.13 14.58
CA TYR A 92 0.09 1.04 14.12
C TYR A 92 0.43 2.26 13.27
N LEU A 93 1.25 3.15 13.79
CA LEU A 93 1.71 4.34 13.08
C LEU A 93 2.94 3.99 12.22
N ARG A 94 2.81 4.09 10.90
CA ARG A 94 3.87 3.77 9.93
C ARG A 94 4.25 5.00 9.09
N PRO A 95 5.38 5.65 9.38
CA PRO A 95 5.95 6.68 8.51
C PRO A 95 6.39 6.16 7.15
N HIS A 96 6.38 7.03 6.14
CA HIS A 96 6.98 6.74 4.85
C HIS A 96 8.52 6.56 5.00
N PRO A 97 9.14 5.57 4.32
CA PRO A 97 10.57 5.25 4.50
C PRO A 97 11.52 6.44 4.30
N MET A 98 11.16 7.38 3.42
CA MET A 98 11.98 8.55 3.08
C MET A 98 11.77 9.76 4.01
N MET A 99 11.07 9.61 5.14
CA MET A 99 10.82 10.73 6.06
C MET A 99 12.06 11.09 6.88
N SER A 100 12.45 12.36 6.86
CA SER A 100 13.56 12.88 7.67
C SER A 100 13.20 13.10 9.15
N ASN A 101 11.90 13.12 9.47
CA ASN A 101 11.38 13.44 10.80
C ASN A 101 10.75 12.23 11.53
N THR A 102 11.15 11.00 11.20
CA THR A 102 10.65 9.73 11.78
C THR A 102 10.63 9.72 13.32
N MET A 103 11.60 10.37 13.96
CA MET A 103 11.63 10.50 15.43
C MET A 103 10.44 11.26 16.02
N LYS A 104 9.88 12.25 15.31
CA LYS A 104 8.68 12.96 15.77
C LYS A 104 7.48 12.00 15.84
N TRP A 105 7.34 11.13 14.86
CA TRP A 105 6.26 10.13 14.79
C TRP A 105 6.47 9.02 15.82
N LYS A 106 7.71 8.59 16.04
CA LYS A 106 8.03 7.66 17.13
C LYS A 106 7.68 8.26 18.49
N ASN A 107 7.97 9.54 18.73
CA ASN A 107 7.58 10.20 19.97
C ASN A 107 6.05 10.35 20.10
N LEU A 108 5.34 10.62 19.00
CA LEU A 108 3.88 10.65 18.99
C LEU A 108 3.29 9.28 19.38
N SER A 109 3.79 8.19 18.79
CA SER A 109 3.31 6.84 19.10
C SER A 109 3.45 6.49 20.59
N LYS A 110 4.59 6.86 21.19
CA LYS A 110 4.83 6.70 22.64
C LYS A 110 3.87 7.55 23.47
N LYS A 111 3.68 8.81 23.08
CA LYS A 111 2.76 9.74 23.77
C LYS A 111 1.32 9.21 23.78
N LEU A 112 0.89 8.56 22.70
CA LEU A 112 -0.47 8.05 22.53
C LEU A 112 -0.62 6.56 22.90
N ASN A 113 0.45 5.92 23.36
CA ASN A 113 0.49 4.49 23.69
C ASN A 113 0.00 3.58 22.54
N ILE A 114 0.47 3.84 21.32
CA ILE A 114 0.19 3.03 20.13
C ILE A 114 1.47 2.42 19.57
N SER A 115 1.33 1.41 18.71
CA SER A 115 2.49 0.75 18.09
C SER A 115 3.14 1.64 17.05
N PHE A 116 4.47 1.64 17.03
CA PHE A 116 5.27 2.28 15.99
C PHE A 116 5.79 1.23 15.02
N SER A 117 5.49 1.41 13.74
CA SER A 117 5.97 0.57 12.64
C SER A 117 7.10 1.31 11.93
N ASP A 118 8.34 0.86 12.14
CA ASP A 118 9.52 1.47 11.52
C ASP A 118 9.76 0.86 10.12
N PRO A 119 9.58 1.63 9.04
CA PRO A 119 9.72 1.11 7.68
C PRO A 119 11.15 0.66 7.34
N MET A 120 12.16 1.04 8.12
CA MET A 120 13.55 0.65 7.90
C MET A 120 13.92 -0.68 8.57
N SER A 121 13.11 -1.15 9.53
CA SER A 121 13.36 -2.39 10.27
C SER A 121 12.22 -3.41 10.17
N GLU A 122 11.05 -2.99 9.71
CA GLU A 122 9.88 -3.84 9.47
C GLU A 122 9.47 -3.81 7.99
N THR A 123 9.49 -4.98 7.37
CA THR A 123 9.02 -5.19 6.00
C THR A 123 7.53 -4.89 5.86
N THR A 124 7.07 -4.62 4.64
CA THR A 124 5.63 -4.38 4.41
C THR A 124 4.79 -5.60 4.77
N GLU A 125 5.27 -6.82 4.49
CA GLU A 125 4.57 -8.06 4.83
C GLU A 125 4.40 -8.23 6.34
N GLN A 126 5.47 -8.00 7.12
CA GLN A 126 5.42 -8.03 8.59
C GLN A 126 4.45 -6.99 9.14
N PHE A 127 4.42 -5.80 8.56
CA PHE A 127 3.45 -4.78 8.92
C PHE A 127 2.03 -5.25 8.60
N LEU A 128 1.73 -5.61 7.35
CA LEU A 128 0.39 -5.99 6.88
C LEU A 128 -0.17 -7.22 7.60
N SER A 129 0.68 -8.15 8.05
CA SER A 129 0.24 -9.29 8.87
C SER A 129 -0.44 -8.91 10.20
N LYS A 130 -0.31 -7.64 10.63
CA LYS A 130 -0.91 -7.10 11.84
C LYS A 130 -2.15 -6.27 11.56
N ILE A 131 -2.39 -5.91 10.31
CA ILE A 131 -3.35 -4.87 9.92
C ILE A 131 -4.50 -5.49 9.14
N GLN A 132 -5.73 -5.05 9.46
CA GLN A 132 -6.93 -5.29 8.67
C GLN A 132 -7.31 -4.07 7.82
N ILE A 133 -7.10 -2.88 8.37
CA ILE A 133 -7.51 -1.60 7.78
C ILE A 133 -6.30 -0.70 7.66
N VAL A 134 -6.02 -0.19 6.46
CA VAL A 134 -5.00 0.84 6.24
C VAL A 134 -5.68 2.19 6.02
N ILE A 135 -5.21 3.22 6.71
CA ILE A 135 -5.72 4.59 6.63
C ILE A 135 -4.55 5.53 6.31
N GLY A 136 -4.71 6.37 5.30
CA GLY A 136 -3.82 7.48 5.05
C GLY A 136 -3.90 8.01 3.64
N ARG A 137 -2.91 8.82 3.25
CA ARG A 137 -2.80 9.30 1.87
C ARG A 137 -2.32 8.17 0.96
N ILE A 138 -2.77 8.18 -0.29
CA ILE A 138 -2.55 7.11 -1.27
C ILE A 138 -1.09 6.60 -1.31
N SER A 139 -0.95 5.28 -1.32
CA SER A 139 0.34 4.58 -1.36
C SER A 139 0.13 3.13 -1.82
N GLY A 140 1.22 2.46 -2.23
CA GLY A 140 1.18 1.04 -2.61
C GLY A 140 0.62 0.13 -1.53
N MET A 141 0.80 0.46 -0.24
CA MET A 141 0.26 -0.30 0.88
C MET A 141 -1.27 -0.39 0.89
N HIS A 142 -1.99 0.55 0.25
CA HIS A 142 -3.44 0.44 0.09
C HIS A 142 -3.82 -0.65 -0.90
N LYS A 143 -3.07 -0.80 -2.00
CA LYS A 143 -3.29 -1.90 -2.95
C LYS A 143 -3.00 -3.24 -2.27
N GLU A 144 -1.85 -3.31 -1.59
CA GLU A 144 -1.40 -4.55 -0.94
C GLU A 144 -2.38 -5.04 0.13
N ILE A 145 -2.95 -4.16 0.98
CA ILE A 145 -3.93 -4.60 1.98
C ILE A 145 -5.24 -5.10 1.34
N LEU A 146 -5.66 -4.51 0.21
CA LEU A 146 -6.87 -4.92 -0.48
C LEU A 146 -6.69 -6.26 -1.19
N ASP A 147 -5.51 -6.49 -1.79
CA ASP A 147 -5.14 -7.80 -2.36
C ASP A 147 -5.14 -8.90 -1.28
N LEU A 148 -4.88 -8.55 -0.02
CA LEU A 148 -4.98 -9.46 1.14
C LEU A 148 -6.41 -9.59 1.72
N GLY A 149 -7.40 -8.93 1.12
CA GLY A 149 -8.80 -8.97 1.57
C GLY A 149 -9.15 -8.00 2.71
N GLY A 150 -8.29 -7.05 3.02
CA GLY A 150 -8.54 -6.01 4.01
C GLY A 150 -9.34 -4.83 3.49
N SER A 151 -9.23 -3.70 4.20
CA SER A 151 -9.89 -2.44 3.84
C SER A 151 -8.91 -1.28 3.77
N ALA A 152 -9.21 -0.31 2.92
CA ALA A 152 -8.33 0.84 2.65
C ALA A 152 -9.13 2.14 2.71
N TYR A 153 -8.76 3.06 3.60
CA TYR A 153 -9.34 4.41 3.72
C TYR A 153 -8.34 5.43 3.23
N ILE A 154 -8.63 6.01 2.06
CA ILE A 154 -7.71 6.88 1.33
C ILE A 154 -8.09 8.34 1.59
N VAL A 155 -7.31 9.02 2.42
CA VAL A 155 -7.47 10.46 2.68
C VAL A 155 -6.92 11.24 1.50
N SER A 156 -7.80 11.81 0.68
CA SER A 156 -7.45 12.54 -0.55
C SER A 156 -8.25 13.84 -0.68
N PRO A 157 -7.60 15.00 -0.90
CA PRO A 157 -8.27 16.30 -0.95
C PRO A 157 -8.94 16.61 -2.31
N LYS A 158 -9.54 15.62 -2.99
CA LYS A 158 -10.39 15.74 -4.22
C LYS A 158 -9.81 15.37 -5.60
N VAL A 159 -8.53 15.02 -5.77
CA VAL A 159 -8.00 14.55 -7.07
C VAL A 159 -6.92 13.48 -6.89
N PHE A 160 -7.07 12.34 -7.56
CA PHE A 160 -6.03 11.31 -7.66
C PHE A 160 -4.97 11.75 -8.68
N THR A 161 -3.74 11.93 -8.23
CA THR A 161 -2.58 12.12 -9.13
C THR A 161 -1.77 10.83 -9.31
N ASP A 162 -2.07 9.79 -8.54
CA ASP A 162 -1.40 8.49 -8.64
C ASP A 162 -2.32 7.49 -9.36
N ASN A 163 -1.79 6.86 -10.42
CA ASN A 163 -2.49 5.94 -11.32
C ASN A 163 -2.80 4.55 -10.72
N TYR A 164 -2.93 4.43 -9.40
CA TYR A 164 -3.36 3.15 -8.83
C TYR A 164 -4.88 3.05 -9.02
N ASP A 165 -5.35 2.10 -9.83
CA ASP A 165 -6.77 1.75 -9.93
C ASP A 165 -7.24 1.07 -8.65
N ILE A 166 -7.35 1.86 -7.57
CA ILE A 166 -7.82 1.41 -6.25
C ILE A 166 -9.33 1.65 -6.12
N SER A 167 -9.88 2.55 -6.94
CA SER A 167 -11.28 2.98 -6.90
C SER A 167 -12.27 1.91 -7.39
N SER A 168 -11.80 0.86 -8.06
CA SER A 168 -12.64 -0.23 -8.57
C SER A 168 -12.89 -1.35 -7.55
N GLN A 169 -12.25 -1.31 -6.38
CA GLN A 169 -12.36 -2.37 -5.37
C GLN A 169 -13.34 -1.99 -4.24
N ASN A 170 -14.28 -2.89 -3.94
CA ASN A 170 -15.39 -2.64 -3.00
C ASN A 170 -14.96 -2.25 -1.57
N ASN A 171 -13.74 -2.59 -1.15
CA ASN A 171 -13.22 -2.33 0.19
C ASN A 171 -12.33 -1.08 0.28
N ALA A 172 -12.23 -0.31 -0.81
CA ALA A 172 -11.55 0.97 -0.85
C ALA A 172 -12.55 2.13 -0.66
N ILE A 173 -12.33 2.96 0.37
CA ILE A 173 -13.15 4.14 0.66
C ILE A 173 -12.28 5.38 0.49
N ILE A 174 -12.76 6.32 -0.32
CA ILE A 174 -12.11 7.60 -0.57
C ILE A 174 -12.73 8.63 0.36
N ILE A 175 -11.89 9.33 1.10
CA ILE A 175 -12.27 10.20 2.21
C ILE A 175 -11.61 11.57 2.02
N ASN A 176 -12.29 12.65 2.37
CA ASN A 176 -11.79 14.01 2.11
C ASN A 176 -10.88 14.57 3.21
N SER A 177 -10.97 14.04 4.43
CA SER A 177 -10.18 14.48 5.58
C SER A 177 -9.93 13.37 6.60
N TRP A 178 -9.02 13.63 7.54
CA TRP A 178 -8.77 12.71 8.66
C TRP A 178 -9.96 12.64 9.63
N GLU A 179 -10.72 13.73 9.80
CA GLU A 179 -11.96 13.72 10.59
C GLU A 179 -12.98 12.74 10.01
N GLU A 180 -13.24 12.81 8.69
CA GLU A 180 -14.15 11.87 8.03
C GLU A 180 -13.63 10.42 8.12
N ALA A 181 -12.30 10.22 8.14
CA ALA A 181 -11.71 8.90 8.36
C ALA A 181 -12.00 8.34 9.76
N ALA A 182 -11.99 9.18 10.80
CA ALA A 182 -12.32 8.77 12.15
C ALA A 182 -13.79 8.34 12.28
N GLU A 183 -14.71 9.12 11.71
CA GLU A 183 -16.15 8.82 11.71
C GLU A 183 -16.46 7.46 11.06
N ARG A 184 -15.83 7.20 9.90
CA ARG A 184 -15.99 5.95 9.15
C ARG A 184 -15.39 4.75 9.88
N HIS A 185 -14.22 4.91 10.50
CA HIS A 185 -13.56 3.83 11.22
C HIS A 185 -14.38 3.34 12.42
N ASN A 186 -14.92 4.27 13.21
CA ASN A 186 -15.76 3.93 14.35
C ASN A 186 -17.07 3.24 13.93
N SER A 187 -17.63 3.58 12.77
CA SER A 187 -18.85 2.96 12.24
C SER A 187 -18.63 1.52 11.75
N TYR A 188 -17.41 1.14 11.38
CA TYR A 188 -17.08 -0.20 10.87
C TYR A 188 -16.88 -1.24 11.99
N ARG A 189 -16.66 -0.80 13.23
CA ARG A 189 -16.36 -1.66 14.39
C ARG A 189 -17.55 -1.89 15.34
N ILE A 190 -18.74 -1.37 15.00
CA ILE A 190 -20.02 -1.66 15.69
C ILE A 190 -20.68 -2.86 15.00
#